data_AF-G0KZT0-F1
#
_entry.id   AF-G0KZT0-F1
#
_cell.length_a   1.000
_cell.length_b   1.000
_cell.length_c   1.000
_cell.angle_alpha   90.00
_cell.angle_beta   90.00
_cell.angle_gamma   90.00
#
_symmetry.space_group_name_H-M   'P 1'
#
loop_
_entity.id
_entity.type
_entity.pdbx_description
1 polymer ?
#
loop_
_entity_poly.entity_id
_entity_poly.type
_entity_poly.pdbx_seq_one_letter_code
_entity_poly.pdbx_strand_id
1 'polypeptide(L)'
;MIMNRIVALSALVVVLWSCNNDDGGVTIEPPRPLTEVLGEDEVKIQEYLKTHYYNYAEFENPSEDFDYKIKVMEIEEGDTDVIPLIDQVESKSVKVSATTEEGEEELSHTYYYLVAKEGVGESPTVADSTFVKYEGTLLDGTRFDGTDSYSWQYLPQFLRGYAEGVSHLNSGGAVVENEDGTFTISDPGVGMVIMPSGLAYYNSTPSVLIPTYSPLVFTLELGVFVKDTDYDGDGVPSIMEDLNNDGNLNNDDTDGDGLPDHQDSDDDNDGTLTSDEIEVDGEGNVTFPDADGDTVPDYLDSDTK
;
A
#
# COMPACT_ATOMS: atom_id res chain seq x y z
N MET A 1 -75.95 61.57 4.00
CA MET A 1 -76.05 61.16 2.59
C MET A 1 -74.77 61.65 1.91
N ILE A 2 -74.02 60.76 1.24
CA ILE A 2 -72.68 60.96 0.66
C ILE A 2 -71.59 60.95 1.76
N MET A 3 -70.51 60.15 1.74
CA MET A 3 -69.65 59.65 0.66
C MET A 3 -69.01 58.30 1.04
N ASN A 4 -68.89 57.39 0.06
CA ASN A 4 -68.11 56.15 0.13
C ASN A 4 -66.60 56.42 0.33
N ARG A 5 -65.94 55.57 1.13
CA ARG A 5 -64.48 55.36 1.06
C ARG A 5 -64.21 53.88 0.84
N ILE A 6 -63.90 53.54 -0.40
CA ILE A 6 -63.34 52.25 -0.81
C ILE A 6 -61.85 52.30 -0.46
N VAL A 7 -61.41 51.43 0.44
CA VAL A 7 -59.98 51.13 0.66
C VAL A 7 -59.72 49.82 -0.07
N ALA A 8 -59.13 49.91 -1.26
CA ALA A 8 -58.65 48.77 -2.02
C ALA A 8 -57.28 48.38 -1.47
N LEU A 9 -57.21 47.19 -0.85
CA LEU A 9 -55.98 46.58 -0.38
C LEU A 9 -55.31 45.90 -1.59
N SER A 10 -54.38 46.60 -2.25
CA SER A 10 -53.56 46.04 -3.32
C SER A 10 -52.44 45.18 -2.70
N ALA A 11 -52.61 43.86 -2.72
CA ALA A 11 -51.58 42.90 -2.38
C ALA A 11 -50.54 42.83 -3.51
N LEU A 12 -49.32 43.29 -3.23
CA LEU A 12 -48.16 43.15 -4.09
C LEU A 12 -47.68 41.70 -4.03
N VAL A 13 -48.00 40.92 -5.06
CA VAL A 13 -47.42 39.57 -5.25
C VAL A 13 -46.02 39.76 -5.82
N VAL A 14 -45.00 39.62 -4.97
CA VAL A 14 -43.60 39.51 -5.40
C VAL A 14 -43.39 38.06 -5.84
N VAL A 15 -43.38 37.84 -7.16
CA VAL A 15 -42.90 36.58 -7.73
C VAL A 15 -41.38 36.62 -7.63
N LEU A 16 -40.83 35.94 -6.62
CA LEU A 16 -39.39 35.68 -6.57
C LEU A 16 -39.10 34.64 -7.64
N TRP A 17 -38.58 35.14 -8.76
CA TRP A 17 -37.99 34.34 -9.82
C TRP A 17 -36.67 33.79 -9.26
N SER A 18 -36.71 32.54 -8.80
CA SER A 18 -35.52 31.78 -8.43
C SER A 18 -34.73 31.53 -9.71
N CYS A 19 -33.60 32.22 -9.88
CA CYS A 19 -32.60 31.83 -10.88
C CYS A 19 -32.16 30.40 -10.57
N ASN A 20 -32.25 29.51 -11.55
CA ASN A 20 -31.40 28.33 -11.60
C ASN A 20 -29.96 28.84 -11.73
N ASN A 21 -29.19 28.75 -10.65
CA ASN A 21 -27.76 28.63 -10.79
C ASN A 21 -27.50 27.16 -11.10
N ASP A 22 -27.38 26.85 -12.39
CA ASP A 22 -26.68 25.66 -12.86
C ASP A 22 -25.19 25.85 -12.54
N ASP A 23 -24.84 25.77 -11.25
CA ASP A 23 -23.46 25.66 -10.82
C ASP A 23 -23.07 24.20 -11.08
N GLY A 24 -22.60 23.94 -12.30
CA GLY A 24 -21.92 22.70 -12.69
C GLY A 24 -20.57 22.55 -11.98
N GLY A 25 -20.54 22.82 -10.68
CA GLY A 25 -19.44 22.49 -9.80
C GLY A 25 -19.35 20.98 -9.69
N VAL A 26 -18.14 20.45 -9.84
CA VAL A 26 -17.85 19.07 -9.47
C VAL A 26 -18.09 18.99 -7.96
N THR A 27 -19.18 18.35 -7.56
CA THR A 27 -19.41 18.01 -6.16
C THR A 27 -18.42 16.90 -5.83
N ILE A 28 -17.34 17.24 -5.13
CA ILE A 28 -16.43 16.25 -4.56
C ILE A 28 -17.20 15.61 -3.41
N GLU A 29 -17.63 14.36 -3.61
CA GLU A 29 -18.23 13.57 -2.54
C GLU A 29 -17.15 13.32 -1.47
N PRO A 30 -17.44 13.60 -0.19
CA PRO A 30 -16.47 13.32 0.86
C PRO A 30 -16.17 11.81 0.90
N PRO A 31 -14.96 11.41 1.35
CA PRO A 31 -14.65 10.00 1.54
C PRO A 31 -15.71 9.33 2.44
N ARG A 32 -16.04 8.08 2.12
CA ARG A 32 -16.91 7.26 2.97
C ARG A 32 -16.22 6.99 4.32
N PRO A 33 -16.96 6.66 5.39
CA PRO A 33 -16.36 6.30 6.67
C PRO A 33 -15.47 5.05 6.55
N LEU A 34 -14.26 5.09 7.13
CA LEU A 34 -13.29 4.01 7.03
C LEU A 34 -13.83 2.70 7.62
N THR A 35 -14.51 2.77 8.77
CA THR A 35 -15.17 1.61 9.39
C THR A 35 -16.19 0.92 8.47
N GLU A 36 -16.97 1.70 7.70
CA GLU A 36 -17.98 1.15 6.79
C GLU A 36 -17.32 0.42 5.61
N VAL A 37 -16.36 1.08 4.96
CA VAL A 37 -15.62 0.51 3.82
C VAL A 37 -14.85 -0.72 4.23
N LEU A 38 -14.16 -0.68 5.39
CA LEU A 38 -13.41 -1.82 5.92
C LEU A 38 -14.32 -3.04 6.11
N GLY A 39 -15.52 -2.86 6.64
CA GLY A 39 -16.50 -3.95 6.81
C GLY A 39 -17.00 -4.52 5.47
N GLU A 40 -17.21 -3.67 4.46
CA GLU A 40 -17.60 -4.11 3.12
C GLU A 40 -16.49 -4.87 2.41
N ASP A 41 -15.26 -4.38 2.49
CA ASP A 41 -14.10 -5.00 1.87
C ASP A 41 -13.81 -6.36 2.50
N GLU A 42 -13.91 -6.49 3.82
CA GLU A 42 -13.78 -7.77 4.52
C GLU A 42 -14.80 -8.79 4.00
N VAL A 43 -16.07 -8.40 3.82
CA VAL A 43 -17.10 -9.31 3.28
C VAL A 43 -16.74 -9.78 1.86
N LYS A 44 -16.30 -8.86 0.99
CA LYS A 44 -15.91 -9.19 -0.39
C LYS A 44 -14.68 -10.10 -0.44
N ILE A 45 -13.66 -9.81 0.37
CA ILE A 45 -12.43 -10.62 0.43
C ILE A 45 -12.75 -12.01 0.99
N GLN A 46 -13.55 -12.11 2.06
CA GLN A 46 -13.96 -13.39 2.63
C GLN A 46 -14.80 -14.22 1.66
N GLU A 47 -15.66 -13.59 0.86
CA GLU A 47 -16.37 -14.26 -0.21
C GLU A 47 -15.40 -14.79 -1.27
N TYR A 48 -14.51 -13.92 -1.78
CA TYR A 48 -13.48 -14.29 -2.76
C TYR A 48 -12.63 -15.48 -2.29
N LEU A 49 -12.13 -15.45 -1.06
CA LEU A 49 -11.31 -16.52 -0.48
C LEU A 49 -12.06 -17.85 -0.36
N LYS A 50 -13.37 -17.83 -0.15
CA LYS A 50 -14.20 -19.04 -0.03
C LYS A 50 -14.61 -19.62 -1.38
N THR A 51 -14.72 -18.78 -2.40
CA THR A 51 -15.24 -19.16 -3.72
C THR A 51 -14.13 -19.36 -4.75
N HIS A 52 -12.87 -19.10 -4.41
CA HIS A 52 -11.75 -19.25 -5.32
C HIS A 52 -10.67 -20.19 -4.76
N TYR A 53 -9.89 -20.76 -5.66
CA TYR A 53 -8.68 -21.54 -5.39
C TYR A 53 -7.59 -21.14 -6.38
N TYR A 54 -6.32 -21.46 -6.09
CA TYR A 54 -5.23 -21.29 -7.06
C TYR A 54 -4.78 -22.64 -7.62
N ASN A 55 -3.98 -22.62 -8.68
CA ASN A 55 -3.38 -23.81 -9.33
C ASN A 55 -2.33 -24.55 -8.45
N TYR A 56 -2.58 -24.77 -7.16
CA TYR A 56 -1.67 -25.40 -6.20
C TYR A 56 -1.13 -26.77 -6.65
N ALA A 57 -1.95 -27.56 -7.35
CA ALA A 57 -1.53 -28.87 -7.86
C ALA A 57 -0.37 -28.77 -8.89
N GLU A 58 -0.31 -27.67 -9.66
CA GLU A 58 0.80 -27.38 -10.58
C GLU A 58 2.08 -27.01 -9.81
N PHE A 59 1.96 -26.33 -8.66
CA PHE A 59 3.09 -26.04 -7.77
C PHE A 59 3.60 -27.28 -7.04
N GLU A 60 2.71 -28.18 -6.62
CA GLU A 60 3.08 -29.44 -5.95
C GLU A 60 3.75 -30.44 -6.91
N ASN A 61 3.33 -30.46 -8.18
CA ASN A 61 3.86 -31.35 -9.21
C ASN A 61 4.18 -30.57 -10.50
N PRO A 62 5.23 -29.74 -10.49
CA PRO A 62 5.53 -28.86 -11.61
C PRO A 62 5.99 -29.64 -12.84
N SER A 63 5.41 -29.29 -13.99
CA SER A 63 5.89 -29.77 -15.29
C SER A 63 7.15 -29.03 -15.71
N GLU A 64 7.90 -29.57 -16.69
CA GLU A 64 9.11 -28.91 -17.23
C GLU A 64 8.82 -27.49 -17.79
N ASP A 65 7.61 -27.26 -18.30
CA ASP A 65 7.19 -26.00 -18.93
C ASP A 65 6.37 -25.10 -17.97
N PHE A 66 6.30 -25.42 -16.68
CA PHE A 66 5.52 -24.63 -15.73
C PHE A 66 6.17 -23.26 -15.52
N ASP A 67 5.37 -22.19 -15.67
CA ASP A 67 5.82 -20.80 -15.59
C ASP A 67 5.78 -20.23 -14.16
N TYR A 68 5.41 -21.05 -13.18
CA TYR A 68 5.27 -20.66 -11.77
C TYR A 68 4.36 -19.46 -11.54
N LYS A 69 3.44 -19.17 -12.48
CA LYS A 69 2.43 -18.13 -12.28
C LYS A 69 1.26 -18.67 -11.46
N ILE A 70 0.89 -17.94 -10.41
CA ILE A 70 -0.34 -18.17 -9.67
C ILE A 70 -1.52 -17.83 -10.58
N LYS A 71 -2.43 -18.79 -10.76
CA LYS A 71 -3.69 -18.62 -11.49
C LYS A 71 -4.82 -18.87 -10.53
N VAL A 72 -5.61 -17.84 -10.25
CA VAL A 72 -6.79 -17.94 -9.39
C VAL A 72 -8.02 -18.26 -10.24
N MET A 73 -8.81 -19.21 -9.78
CA MET A 73 -10.00 -19.72 -10.47
C MET A 73 -11.17 -19.82 -9.49
N GLU A 74 -12.38 -19.64 -10.00
CA GLU A 74 -13.61 -19.87 -9.23
C GLU A 74 -13.83 -21.38 -9.01
N ILE A 75 -14.36 -21.71 -7.84
CA ILE A 75 -14.75 -23.07 -7.46
C ILE A 75 -16.13 -23.36 -8.06
N GLU A 76 -16.21 -24.41 -8.87
CA GLU A 76 -17.48 -24.85 -9.46
C GLU A 76 -18.49 -25.26 -8.38
N GLU A 77 -19.77 -24.98 -8.60
CA GLU A 77 -20.82 -25.25 -7.61
C GLU A 77 -20.86 -26.74 -7.23
N GLY A 78 -20.61 -27.03 -5.95
CA GLY A 78 -20.63 -28.39 -5.40
C GLY A 78 -19.34 -29.17 -5.59
N ASP A 79 -18.27 -28.56 -6.12
CA ASP A 79 -16.94 -29.15 -6.10
C ASP A 79 -16.39 -29.14 -4.67
N THR A 80 -16.10 -30.33 -4.14
CA THR A 80 -15.53 -30.53 -2.80
C THR A 80 -14.11 -31.08 -2.85
N ASP A 81 -13.56 -31.30 -4.05
CA ASP A 81 -12.23 -31.86 -4.25
C ASP A 81 -11.17 -30.77 -4.35
N VAL A 82 -11.58 -29.50 -4.47
CA VAL A 82 -10.70 -28.32 -4.44
C VAL A 82 -10.58 -27.74 -3.03
N ILE A 83 -9.37 -27.29 -2.70
CA ILE A 83 -9.10 -26.57 -1.45
C ILE A 83 -9.29 -25.08 -1.74
N PRO A 84 -10.19 -24.38 -1.03
CA PRO A 84 -10.40 -22.94 -1.24
C PRO A 84 -9.20 -22.12 -0.75
N LEU A 85 -9.07 -20.90 -1.23
CA LEU A 85 -8.02 -19.97 -0.80
C LEU A 85 -8.10 -19.68 0.70
N ILE A 86 -9.30 -19.62 1.28
CA ILE A 86 -9.49 -19.34 2.72
C ILE A 86 -8.77 -20.35 3.63
N ASP A 87 -8.54 -21.58 3.15
CA ASP A 87 -7.85 -22.64 3.89
C ASP A 87 -6.35 -22.70 3.58
N GLN A 88 -5.85 -21.82 2.71
CA GLN A 88 -4.47 -21.80 2.20
C GLN A 88 -3.74 -20.48 2.44
N VAL A 89 -4.48 -19.37 2.60
CA VAL A 89 -3.89 -18.07 2.94
C VAL A 89 -3.59 -17.96 4.43
N GLU A 90 -2.56 -17.20 4.75
CA GLU A 90 -2.33 -16.64 6.07
C GLU A 90 -2.88 -15.20 6.12
N SER A 91 -2.99 -14.63 7.32
CA SER A 91 -3.49 -13.27 7.51
C SER A 91 -2.72 -12.51 8.60
N LYS A 92 -2.54 -11.21 8.40
CA LYS A 92 -1.97 -10.26 9.36
C LYS A 92 -2.81 -8.98 9.34
N SER A 93 -2.59 -8.14 10.34
CA SER A 93 -3.27 -6.85 10.40
C SER A 93 -2.29 -5.73 10.72
N VAL A 94 -2.50 -4.58 10.08
CA VAL A 94 -1.80 -3.33 10.38
C VAL A 94 -2.81 -2.25 10.75
N LYS A 95 -2.39 -1.28 11.55
CA LYS A 95 -3.24 -0.17 11.94
C LYS A 95 -3.16 0.94 10.91
N VAL A 96 -4.32 1.44 10.50
CA VAL A 96 -4.43 2.62 9.65
C VAL A 96 -5.09 3.73 10.47
N SER A 97 -4.40 4.86 10.58
CA SER A 97 -4.93 6.06 11.21
C SER A 97 -5.83 6.82 10.23
N ALA A 98 -6.99 7.25 10.70
CA ALA A 98 -7.89 8.11 9.95
C ALA A 98 -8.36 9.28 10.80
N THR A 99 -8.35 10.48 10.21
CA THR A 99 -8.93 11.66 10.85
C THR A 99 -10.42 11.70 10.61
N THR A 100 -11.19 11.63 11.68
CA THR A 100 -12.66 11.77 11.68
C THR A 100 -13.08 13.11 12.27
N GLU A 101 -14.37 13.44 12.18
CA GLU A 101 -14.92 14.60 12.91
C GLU A 101 -14.78 14.48 14.43
N GLU A 102 -14.63 13.26 14.96
CA GLU A 102 -14.50 12.96 16.40
C GLU A 102 -13.05 12.87 16.88
N GLY A 103 -12.08 13.00 15.97
CA GLY A 103 -10.64 12.88 16.24
C GLY A 103 -9.97 11.80 15.38
N GLU A 104 -8.74 11.45 15.73
CA GLU A 104 -8.01 10.34 15.10
C GLU A 104 -8.56 8.99 15.57
N GLU A 105 -8.88 8.12 14.62
CA GLU A 105 -9.20 6.72 14.86
C GLU A 105 -8.10 5.82 14.28
N GLU A 106 -7.68 4.80 15.02
CA GLU A 106 -6.83 3.73 14.50
C GLU A 106 -7.68 2.51 14.23
N LEU A 107 -7.71 2.06 12.97
CA LEU A 107 -8.47 0.88 12.57
C LEU A 107 -7.54 -0.23 12.08
N SER A 108 -7.73 -1.43 12.62
CA SER A 108 -6.98 -2.62 12.25
C SER A 108 -7.49 -3.16 10.91
N HIS A 109 -6.65 -3.09 9.87
CA HIS A 109 -6.94 -3.61 8.54
C HIS A 109 -6.26 -4.96 8.35
N THR A 110 -7.05 -5.99 8.05
CA THR A 110 -6.52 -7.34 7.79
C THR A 110 -6.20 -7.49 6.31
N TYR A 111 -5.01 -7.99 6.00
CA TYR A 111 -4.64 -8.47 4.67
C TYR A 111 -4.35 -9.97 4.73
N TYR A 112 -4.41 -10.61 3.57
CA TYR A 112 -4.18 -12.04 3.41
C TYR A 112 -3.03 -12.26 2.46
N TYR A 113 -2.18 -13.24 2.75
CA TYR A 113 -1.07 -13.59 1.88
C TYR A 113 -0.93 -15.10 1.73
N LEU A 114 -0.28 -15.51 0.65
CA LEU A 114 0.01 -16.89 0.31
C LEU A 114 1.45 -16.97 -0.19
N VAL A 115 2.23 -17.89 0.37
CA VAL A 115 3.53 -18.31 -0.19
C VAL A 115 3.31 -19.59 -0.99
N ALA A 116 3.19 -19.47 -2.31
CA ALA A 116 2.96 -20.62 -3.20
C ALA A 116 4.24 -21.40 -3.49
N LYS A 117 5.39 -20.71 -3.48
CA LYS A 117 6.72 -21.31 -3.58
C LYS A 117 7.70 -20.51 -2.75
N GLU A 118 8.44 -21.19 -1.90
CA GLU A 118 9.53 -20.58 -1.15
C GLU A 118 10.69 -20.16 -2.06
N GLY A 119 11.22 -18.97 -1.77
CA GLY A 119 12.50 -18.50 -2.27
C GLY A 119 13.66 -19.08 -1.46
N VAL A 120 14.88 -19.01 -2.01
CA VAL A 120 16.10 -19.52 -1.36
C VAL A 120 16.90 -18.44 -0.61
N GLY A 121 16.55 -17.18 -0.79
CA GLY A 121 17.16 -16.02 -0.15
C GLY A 121 16.46 -15.61 1.15
N GLU A 122 16.75 -14.39 1.61
CA GLU A 122 16.09 -13.76 2.76
C GLU A 122 14.80 -13.04 2.32
N SER A 123 13.96 -12.68 3.29
CA SER A 123 12.81 -11.79 3.09
C SER A 123 13.22 -10.31 3.16
N PRO A 124 12.67 -9.45 2.30
CA PRO A 124 12.81 -8.00 2.43
C PRO A 124 11.99 -7.47 3.61
N THR A 125 12.38 -6.31 4.12
CA THR A 125 11.54 -5.47 4.98
C THR A 125 10.51 -4.72 4.12
N VAL A 126 9.57 -4.01 4.76
CA VAL A 126 8.61 -3.13 4.05
C VAL A 126 9.29 -1.89 3.42
N ALA A 127 10.56 -1.64 3.77
CA ALA A 127 11.34 -0.50 3.32
C ALA A 127 12.40 -0.86 2.27
N ASP A 128 12.52 -2.12 1.85
CA ASP A 128 13.56 -2.50 0.91
C ASP A 128 13.15 -2.24 -0.56
N SER A 129 14.15 -1.99 -1.40
CA SER A 129 14.04 -2.06 -2.85
C SER A 129 14.02 -3.52 -3.30
N THR A 130 13.00 -3.91 -4.04
CA THR A 130 12.79 -5.29 -4.51
C THR A 130 12.82 -5.39 -6.03
N PHE A 131 13.31 -6.51 -6.55
CA PHE A 131 13.34 -6.82 -7.97
C PHE A 131 12.32 -7.90 -8.27
N VAL A 132 11.17 -7.49 -8.81
CA VAL A 132 9.93 -8.29 -8.84
C VAL A 132 9.32 -8.36 -10.23
N LYS A 133 8.66 -9.48 -10.53
CA LYS A 133 7.55 -9.52 -11.49
C LYS A 133 6.26 -9.54 -10.70
N TYR A 134 5.26 -8.81 -11.14
CA TYR A 134 3.96 -8.82 -10.47
C TYR A 134 2.80 -8.69 -11.45
N GLU A 135 1.62 -9.08 -10.99
CA GLU A 135 0.35 -8.80 -11.64
C GLU A 135 -0.66 -8.33 -10.60
N GLY A 136 -1.30 -7.17 -10.87
CA GLY A 136 -2.36 -6.61 -10.06
C GLY A 136 -3.73 -6.82 -10.69
N THR A 137 -4.66 -7.41 -9.95
CA THR A 137 -6.05 -7.65 -10.37
C THR A 137 -7.06 -7.19 -9.32
N LEU A 138 -8.27 -6.85 -9.76
CA LEU A 138 -9.42 -6.78 -8.87
C LEU A 138 -9.88 -8.19 -8.46
N LEU A 139 -10.77 -8.28 -7.46
CA LEU A 139 -11.37 -9.56 -7.04
C LEU A 139 -12.18 -10.24 -8.14
N ASP A 140 -12.62 -9.52 -9.18
CA ASP A 140 -13.31 -10.11 -10.34
C ASP A 140 -12.35 -10.62 -11.43
N GLY A 141 -11.04 -10.55 -11.19
CA GLY A 141 -10.00 -10.96 -12.13
C GLY A 141 -9.63 -9.90 -13.17
N THR A 142 -10.20 -8.69 -13.12
CA THR A 142 -9.79 -7.59 -14.00
C THR A 142 -8.36 -7.17 -13.71
N ARG A 143 -7.44 -7.48 -14.63
CA ARG A 143 -6.04 -7.03 -14.57
C ARG A 143 -5.94 -5.53 -14.80
N PHE A 144 -5.32 -4.81 -13.86
CA PHE A 144 -5.12 -3.36 -13.95
C PHE A 144 -3.65 -2.95 -14.09
N ASP A 145 -2.71 -3.79 -13.65
CA ASP A 145 -1.27 -3.51 -13.70
C ASP A 145 -0.42 -4.80 -13.71
N GLY A 146 0.87 -4.70 -14.04
CA GLY A 146 1.83 -5.79 -13.87
C GLY A 146 2.99 -5.77 -14.88
N THR A 147 4.06 -6.49 -14.53
CA THR A 147 5.31 -6.59 -15.30
C THR A 147 5.62 -8.05 -15.66
N ASP A 148 5.91 -8.30 -16.94
CA ASP A 148 6.32 -9.65 -17.42
C ASP A 148 7.83 -9.90 -17.25
N SER A 149 8.60 -8.86 -16.95
CA SER A 149 10.04 -8.90 -16.67
C SER A 149 10.31 -8.25 -15.34
N TYR A 150 11.36 -8.69 -14.65
CA TYR A 150 11.70 -8.12 -13.36
C TYR A 150 11.98 -6.62 -13.46
N SER A 151 11.42 -5.88 -12.52
CA SER A 151 11.60 -4.44 -12.36
C SER A 151 11.94 -4.10 -10.93
N TRP A 152 12.80 -3.10 -10.73
CA TRP A 152 13.08 -2.57 -9.40
C TRP A 152 11.89 -1.75 -8.91
N GLN A 153 11.56 -1.94 -7.65
CA GLN A 153 10.49 -1.25 -6.96
C GLN A 153 10.90 -0.98 -5.52
N TYR A 154 10.90 0.29 -5.13
CA TYR A 154 11.02 0.69 -3.73
C TYR A 154 9.65 0.52 -3.06
N LEU A 155 9.57 -0.37 -2.05
CA LEU A 155 8.29 -0.80 -1.48
C LEU A 155 7.47 0.33 -0.84
N PRO A 156 8.06 1.29 -0.08
CA PRO A 156 7.32 2.40 0.51
C PRO A 156 6.59 3.28 -0.51
N GLN A 157 7.10 3.39 -1.74
CA GLN A 157 6.52 4.25 -2.77
C GLN A 157 5.33 3.66 -3.54
N PHE A 158 4.85 2.48 -3.17
CA PHE A 158 3.73 1.86 -3.87
C PHE A 158 2.43 1.78 -3.07
N LEU A 159 2.17 0.65 -2.42
CA LEU A 159 0.96 0.42 -1.64
C LEU A 159 1.36 -0.27 -0.34
N ARG A 160 0.91 0.24 0.79
CA ARG A 160 1.24 -0.32 2.11
C ARG A 160 0.91 -1.81 2.20
N GLY A 161 -0.29 -2.21 1.77
CA GLY A 161 -0.67 -3.63 1.75
C GLY A 161 0.16 -4.49 0.81
N TYR A 162 0.74 -3.91 -0.25
CA TYR A 162 1.67 -4.61 -1.14
C TYR A 162 3.02 -4.81 -0.46
N ALA A 163 3.60 -3.77 0.14
CA ALA A 163 4.86 -3.86 0.89
C ALA A 163 4.77 -4.90 2.02
N GLU A 164 3.68 -4.85 2.78
CA GLU A 164 3.32 -5.85 3.80
C GLU A 164 3.23 -7.28 3.25
N GLY A 165 2.64 -7.47 2.06
CA GLY A 165 2.55 -8.78 1.43
C GLY A 165 3.90 -9.31 0.95
N VAL A 166 4.73 -8.44 0.35
CA VAL A 166 6.04 -8.80 -0.21
C VAL A 166 7.03 -9.21 0.90
N SER A 167 6.94 -8.59 2.08
CA SER A 167 7.85 -8.90 3.22
C SER A 167 7.69 -10.32 3.77
N HIS A 168 6.59 -11.03 3.45
CA HIS A 168 6.42 -12.45 3.82
C HIS A 168 7.10 -13.41 2.84
N LEU A 169 7.63 -12.94 1.71
CA LEU A 169 8.25 -13.79 0.71
C LEU A 169 9.77 -13.80 0.86
N ASN A 170 10.35 -14.98 0.77
CA ASN A 170 11.79 -15.12 0.58
C ASN A 170 12.16 -14.80 -0.87
N SER A 171 13.25 -14.08 -1.05
CA SER A 171 13.80 -13.78 -2.38
C SER A 171 14.39 -15.03 -3.06
N GLY A 172 14.65 -14.91 -4.35
CA GLY A 172 15.48 -15.85 -5.08
C GLY A 172 16.95 -15.79 -4.70
N GLY A 173 17.74 -16.59 -5.39
CA GLY A 173 19.17 -16.74 -5.15
C GLY A 173 20.03 -16.02 -6.18
N ALA A 174 20.93 -16.80 -6.80
CA ALA A 174 21.91 -16.26 -7.73
C ALA A 174 21.25 -15.71 -8.99
N VAL A 175 21.72 -14.53 -9.40
CA VAL A 175 21.44 -13.94 -10.71
C VAL A 175 22.52 -14.42 -11.68
N VAL A 176 22.12 -15.14 -12.72
CA VAL A 176 23.02 -15.69 -13.75
C VAL A 176 22.74 -14.97 -15.07
N GLU A 177 23.75 -14.32 -15.63
CA GLU A 177 23.67 -13.72 -16.97
C GLU A 177 23.77 -14.82 -18.04
N ASN A 178 22.84 -14.79 -18.99
CA ASN A 178 22.76 -15.71 -20.12
C ASN A 178 23.56 -15.19 -21.32
N GLU A 179 23.96 -16.09 -22.24
CA GLU A 179 24.74 -15.72 -23.42
C GLU A 179 24.02 -14.73 -24.37
N ASP A 180 22.69 -14.61 -24.27
CA ASP A 180 21.87 -13.70 -25.06
C ASP A 180 21.65 -12.32 -24.41
N GLY A 181 22.28 -12.07 -23.27
CA GLY A 181 22.16 -10.82 -22.51
C GLY A 181 20.92 -10.74 -21.63
N THR A 182 20.13 -11.81 -21.52
CA THR A 182 19.11 -11.95 -20.48
C THR A 182 19.75 -12.44 -19.18
N PHE A 183 18.95 -12.57 -18.11
CA PHE A 183 19.41 -13.20 -16.88
C PHE A 183 18.35 -14.17 -16.35
N THR A 184 18.79 -15.07 -15.48
CA THR A 184 17.95 -16.00 -14.75
C THR A 184 18.22 -15.84 -13.26
N ILE A 185 17.15 -15.82 -12.47
CA ILE A 185 17.24 -15.82 -11.00
C ILE A 185 16.89 -17.23 -10.54
N SER A 186 17.77 -17.85 -9.75
CA SER A 186 17.53 -19.19 -9.23
C SER A 186 16.45 -19.17 -8.15
N ASP A 187 15.47 -20.04 -8.27
CA ASP A 187 14.49 -20.33 -7.21
C ASP A 187 13.85 -19.09 -6.55
N PRO A 188 13.24 -18.16 -7.32
CA PRO A 188 12.54 -17.01 -6.75
C PRO A 188 11.37 -17.44 -5.87
N GLY A 189 11.03 -16.62 -4.88
CA GLY A 189 9.80 -16.77 -4.12
C GLY A 189 8.59 -16.41 -4.97
N VAL A 190 7.49 -17.14 -4.81
CA VAL A 190 6.24 -16.85 -5.52
C VAL A 190 5.12 -16.77 -4.50
N GLY A 191 4.35 -15.69 -4.57
CA GLY A 191 3.26 -15.48 -3.64
C GLY A 191 2.15 -14.57 -4.16
N MET A 192 1.15 -14.41 -3.31
CA MET A 192 -0.02 -13.59 -3.56
C MET A 192 -0.37 -12.81 -2.30
N VAL A 193 -0.81 -11.56 -2.45
CA VAL A 193 -1.38 -10.74 -1.38
C VAL A 193 -2.75 -10.21 -1.81
N ILE A 194 -3.71 -10.23 -0.88
CA ILE A 194 -5.06 -9.69 -1.03
C ILE A 194 -5.26 -8.68 0.09
N MET A 195 -5.61 -7.44 -0.27
CA MET A 195 -5.68 -6.33 0.67
C MET A 195 -6.98 -5.53 0.51
N PRO A 196 -7.56 -5.03 1.62
CA PRO A 196 -8.69 -4.12 1.58
C PRO A 196 -8.27 -2.79 0.97
N SER A 197 -9.25 -2.01 0.51
CA SER A 197 -8.98 -0.72 -0.14
C SER A 197 -8.25 0.27 0.76
N GLY A 198 -8.43 0.19 2.09
CA GLY A 198 -7.71 1.01 3.08
C GLY A 198 -6.21 0.75 3.17
N LEU A 199 -5.72 -0.39 2.64
CA LEU A 199 -4.28 -0.68 2.46
C LEU A 199 -3.83 -0.50 1.00
N ALA A 200 -4.74 -0.03 0.15
CA ALA A 200 -4.53 0.25 -1.25
C ALA A 200 -4.91 1.72 -1.55
N TYR A 201 -5.74 1.97 -2.57
CA TYR A 201 -6.07 3.33 -3.01
C TYR A 201 -7.24 3.98 -2.27
N TYR A 202 -7.94 3.27 -1.39
CA TYR A 202 -9.11 3.72 -0.64
C TYR A 202 -10.12 4.50 -1.51
N ASN A 203 -10.26 5.81 -1.35
CA ASN A 203 -11.18 6.67 -2.11
C ASN A 203 -10.58 7.28 -3.39
N SER A 204 -9.35 6.90 -3.75
CA SER A 204 -8.65 7.35 -4.94
C SER A 204 -8.82 6.38 -6.11
N THR A 205 -8.75 6.92 -7.33
CA THR A 205 -8.83 6.15 -8.57
C THR A 205 -7.58 6.47 -9.40
N PRO A 206 -6.49 5.68 -9.24
CA PRO A 206 -5.24 5.90 -9.99
C PRO A 206 -5.40 5.59 -11.48
N SER A 207 -6.39 4.78 -11.85
CA SER A 207 -6.77 4.51 -13.24
C SER A 207 -8.26 4.17 -13.35
N VAL A 208 -8.82 4.29 -14.55
CA VAL A 208 -10.23 3.93 -14.84
C VAL A 208 -10.57 2.46 -14.56
N LEU A 209 -9.56 1.60 -14.42
CA LEU A 209 -9.72 0.18 -14.14
C LEU A 209 -9.84 -0.11 -12.64
N ILE A 210 -9.54 0.85 -11.77
CA ILE A 210 -9.56 0.68 -10.33
C ILE A 210 -10.64 1.60 -9.74
N PRO A 211 -11.88 1.10 -9.56
CA PRO A 211 -12.92 1.85 -8.85
C PRO A 211 -12.44 2.25 -7.45
N THR A 212 -13.00 3.33 -6.91
CA THR A 212 -12.80 3.65 -5.50
C THR A 212 -13.29 2.50 -4.61
N TYR A 213 -12.66 2.35 -3.46
CA TYR A 213 -12.96 1.34 -2.44
C TYR A 213 -12.88 -0.09 -2.98
N SER A 214 -11.88 -0.35 -3.83
CA SER A 214 -11.61 -1.66 -4.40
C SER A 214 -10.55 -2.40 -3.58
N PRO A 215 -10.88 -3.60 -3.03
CA PRO A 215 -9.86 -4.56 -2.65
C PRO A 215 -9.03 -4.98 -3.85
N LEU A 216 -7.73 -5.18 -3.64
CA LEU A 216 -6.79 -5.55 -4.69
C LEU A 216 -6.15 -6.90 -4.38
N VAL A 217 -5.80 -7.61 -5.45
CA VAL A 217 -4.99 -8.83 -5.42
C VAL A 217 -3.71 -8.55 -6.20
N PHE A 218 -2.58 -8.91 -5.62
CA PHE A 218 -1.31 -8.96 -6.34
C PHE A 218 -0.74 -10.37 -6.28
N THR A 219 -0.33 -10.90 -7.43
CA THR A 219 0.53 -12.08 -7.48
C THR A 219 1.93 -11.61 -7.87
N LEU A 220 2.96 -12.22 -7.30
CA LEU A 220 4.34 -11.81 -7.57
C LEU A 220 5.35 -12.95 -7.54
N GLU A 221 6.44 -12.74 -8.28
CA GLU A 221 7.67 -13.53 -8.26
C GLU A 221 8.79 -12.60 -7.75
N LEU A 222 9.29 -12.87 -6.55
CA LEU A 222 10.34 -12.10 -5.89
C LEU A 222 11.72 -12.62 -6.30
N GLY A 223 12.43 -11.83 -7.10
CA GLY A 223 13.73 -12.15 -7.65
C GLY A 223 14.85 -11.95 -6.64
N VAL A 224 15.24 -10.71 -6.40
CA VAL A 224 16.23 -10.31 -5.39
C VAL A 224 15.77 -9.01 -4.75
N PHE A 225 16.46 -8.55 -3.71
CA PHE A 225 16.21 -7.25 -3.10
C PHE A 225 17.53 -6.63 -2.62
N VAL A 226 17.51 -5.32 -2.35
CA VAL A 226 18.59 -4.61 -1.67
C VAL A 226 18.21 -4.57 -0.20
N LYS A 227 18.94 -5.33 0.61
CA LYS A 227 18.76 -5.31 2.06
C LYS A 227 19.26 -4.00 2.64
N ASP A 228 18.52 -3.47 3.61
CA ASP A 228 18.83 -2.22 4.29
C ASP A 228 18.93 -1.09 3.26
N THR A 229 17.91 -1.00 2.39
CA THR A 229 17.83 0.08 1.39
C THR A 229 17.86 1.44 2.10
N ASP A 230 18.74 2.30 1.63
CA ASP A 230 18.87 3.71 1.98
C ASP A 230 18.50 4.48 0.70
N TYR A 231 17.33 5.11 0.69
CA TYR A 231 16.66 5.55 -0.54
C TYR A 231 17.08 6.96 -0.98
N ASP A 232 17.19 7.90 -0.05
CA ASP A 232 17.75 9.26 -0.26
C ASP A 232 19.29 9.26 -0.27
N GLY A 233 19.94 8.25 0.30
CA GLY A 233 21.39 8.11 0.33
C GLY A 233 22.06 8.91 1.45
N ASP A 234 21.36 9.20 2.53
CA ASP A 234 21.88 9.95 3.68
C ASP A 234 22.63 9.07 4.71
N GLY A 235 22.59 7.74 4.53
CA GLY A 235 23.30 6.77 5.36
C GLY A 235 22.45 6.11 6.44
N VAL A 236 21.17 6.48 6.60
CA VAL A 236 20.20 5.77 7.43
C VAL A 236 19.41 4.78 6.56
N PRO A 237 19.45 3.47 6.85
CA PRO A 237 18.58 2.53 6.15
C PRO A 237 17.11 2.89 6.38
N SER A 238 16.30 2.92 5.33
CA SER A 238 14.92 3.40 5.39
C SER A 238 14.02 2.65 6.36
N ILE A 239 14.31 1.37 6.65
CA ILE A 239 13.58 0.64 7.69
C ILE A 239 13.79 1.22 9.10
N MET A 240 14.88 1.95 9.34
CA MET A 240 15.19 2.60 10.61
C MET A 240 14.50 3.96 10.76
N GLU A 241 13.92 4.48 9.68
CA GLU A 241 13.20 5.75 9.61
C GLU A 241 11.68 5.56 9.78
N ASP A 242 11.22 4.31 9.94
CA ASP A 242 9.91 4.00 10.54
C ASP A 242 9.98 4.23 12.06
N LEU A 243 10.01 5.50 12.47
CA LEU A 243 10.28 5.93 13.85
C LEU A 243 9.26 5.34 14.84
N ASN A 244 8.01 5.19 14.40
CA ASN A 244 6.92 4.68 15.21
C ASN A 244 6.70 3.15 15.08
N ASN A 245 7.40 2.49 14.16
CA ASN A 245 7.34 1.05 13.85
C ASN A 245 5.93 0.57 13.44
N ASP A 246 5.17 1.39 12.72
CA ASP A 246 3.85 1.00 12.18
C ASP A 246 3.92 0.40 10.76
N GLY A 247 5.09 0.41 10.13
CA GLY A 247 5.33 -0.07 8.77
C GLY A 247 4.87 0.88 7.67
N ASN A 248 4.64 2.16 7.98
CA ASN A 248 4.23 3.19 7.03
C ASN A 248 5.18 4.40 7.04
N LEU A 249 6.38 4.22 6.50
CA LEU A 249 7.42 5.25 6.43
C LEU A 249 6.95 6.58 5.82
N ASN A 250 5.90 6.58 4.99
CA ASN A 250 5.38 7.81 4.39
C ASN A 250 4.62 8.71 5.39
N ASN A 251 4.48 8.33 6.66
CA ASN A 251 3.88 9.18 7.71
C ASN A 251 4.86 9.62 8.80
N ASP A 252 6.13 9.23 8.71
CA ASP A 252 7.21 9.71 9.55
C ASP A 252 7.89 10.87 8.79
N ASP A 253 7.63 12.09 9.25
CA ASP A 253 8.05 13.37 8.66
C ASP A 253 8.40 14.29 9.83
N THR A 254 9.69 14.33 10.18
CA THR A 254 10.20 14.88 11.43
C THR A 254 10.10 16.40 11.49
N ASP A 255 10.42 17.10 10.40
CA ASP A 255 10.34 18.56 10.32
C ASP A 255 8.97 19.09 9.84
N GLY A 256 8.13 18.22 9.27
CA GLY A 256 6.79 18.53 8.78
C GLY A 256 6.76 19.27 7.44
N ASP A 257 7.79 19.17 6.61
CA ASP A 257 7.85 19.83 5.31
C ASP A 257 7.09 19.10 4.18
N GLY A 258 6.71 17.84 4.45
CA GLY A 258 5.96 16.97 3.55
C GLY A 258 6.81 15.97 2.77
N LEU A 259 8.12 15.91 2.98
CA LEU A 259 8.98 14.79 2.63
C LEU A 259 9.11 13.87 3.85
N PRO A 260 8.71 12.59 3.76
CA PRO A 260 8.92 11.68 4.88
C PRO A 260 10.40 11.30 4.97
N ASP A 261 10.92 11.14 6.18
CA ASP A 261 12.35 11.05 6.54
C ASP A 261 13.16 10.22 5.52
N HIS A 262 12.69 9.00 5.17
CA HIS A 262 13.30 8.10 4.15
C HIS A 262 13.37 8.59 2.69
N GLN A 263 13.06 9.86 2.45
CA GLN A 263 13.11 10.59 1.18
C GLN A 263 13.64 12.03 1.38
N ASP A 264 14.01 12.41 2.59
CA ASP A 264 14.72 13.63 2.94
C ASP A 264 16.20 13.30 3.21
N SER A 265 17.07 14.30 3.27
CA SER A 265 18.50 14.12 3.56
C SER A 265 18.99 14.98 4.71
N ASP A 266 18.06 15.70 5.32
CA ASP A 266 18.17 16.71 6.38
C ASP A 266 16.84 16.64 7.14
N ASP A 267 16.59 15.51 7.82
CA ASP A 267 15.26 15.06 8.29
C ASP A 267 14.61 16.03 9.30
N ASP A 268 15.43 16.79 10.02
CA ASP A 268 14.99 17.80 10.98
C ASP A 268 15.12 19.25 10.46
N ASN A 269 15.70 19.41 9.25
CA ASN A 269 15.87 20.65 8.51
C ASN A 269 16.59 21.74 9.31
N ASP A 270 17.59 21.33 10.11
CA ASP A 270 18.46 22.22 10.86
C ASP A 270 19.55 22.87 9.96
N GLY A 271 19.77 22.29 8.77
CA GLY A 271 20.74 22.72 7.77
C GLY A 271 22.06 21.94 7.77
N THR A 272 22.17 20.91 8.61
CA THR A 272 23.19 19.86 8.63
C THR A 272 22.58 18.62 7.98
N LEU A 273 23.31 17.91 7.12
CA LEU A 273 22.75 16.71 6.51
C LEU A 273 22.71 15.60 7.57
N THR A 274 21.68 14.75 7.54
CA THR A 274 21.57 13.53 8.37
C THR A 274 22.87 12.72 8.35
N SER A 275 23.49 12.59 7.16
CA SER A 275 24.78 11.92 6.95
C SER A 275 25.97 12.49 7.73
N ASP A 276 25.93 13.76 8.12
CA ASP A 276 26.97 14.46 8.88
C ASP A 276 26.74 14.37 10.41
N GLU A 277 25.59 13.84 10.84
CA GLU A 277 25.14 13.75 12.24
C GLU A 277 25.09 12.31 12.76
N ILE A 278 25.13 11.33 11.88
CA ILE A 278 25.27 9.91 12.22
C ILE A 278 26.73 9.44 12.21
N GLU A 279 27.02 8.33 12.91
CA GLU A 279 28.29 7.62 12.75
C GLU A 279 28.05 6.24 12.11
N VAL A 280 28.71 5.98 10.98
CA VAL A 280 28.68 4.65 10.32
C VAL A 280 30.02 3.95 10.50
N ASP A 281 30.01 2.73 11.04
CA ASP A 281 31.24 1.95 11.25
C ASP A 281 31.75 1.25 9.97
N GLY A 282 32.92 0.62 10.06
CA GLY A 282 33.54 -0.05 8.91
C GLY A 282 32.79 -1.31 8.42
N GLU A 283 31.82 -1.78 9.20
CA GLU A 283 30.93 -2.90 8.91
C GLU A 283 29.56 -2.44 8.39
N GLY A 284 29.30 -1.13 8.36
CA GLY A 284 28.04 -0.54 7.90
C GLY A 284 26.97 -0.41 8.99
N ASN A 285 27.32 -0.58 10.27
CA ASN A 285 26.36 -0.32 11.35
C ASN A 285 26.28 1.19 11.61
N VAL A 286 25.05 1.70 11.70
CA VAL A 286 24.77 3.11 12.02
C VAL A 286 24.58 3.27 13.52
N THR A 287 25.16 4.33 14.07
CA THR A 287 24.87 4.81 15.42
C THR A 287 24.39 6.24 15.36
N PHE A 288 23.44 6.56 16.22
CA PHE A 288 22.79 7.86 16.30
C PHE A 288 23.24 8.59 17.58
N PRO A 289 24.14 9.58 17.45
CA PRO A 289 24.48 10.49 18.54
C PRO A 289 23.26 11.26 19.08
N ASP A 290 23.38 11.71 20.32
CA ASP A 290 22.45 12.58 21.03
C ASP A 290 23.34 13.51 21.86
N ALA A 291 23.69 14.65 21.27
CA ALA A 291 24.71 15.57 21.76
C ALA A 291 24.26 16.33 23.00
N ASP A 292 22.97 16.65 23.10
CA ASP A 292 22.39 17.46 24.17
C ASP A 292 21.77 16.61 25.31
N GLY A 293 21.53 15.32 25.04
CA GLY A 293 21.08 14.29 25.97
C GLY A 293 19.57 14.29 26.22
N ASP A 294 18.77 14.82 25.30
CA ASP A 294 17.31 14.93 25.44
C ASP A 294 16.52 13.71 24.95
N THR A 295 17.21 12.68 24.44
CA THR A 295 16.72 11.41 23.91
C THR A 295 16.19 11.43 22.47
N VAL A 296 16.26 12.56 21.79
CA VAL A 296 16.09 12.66 20.33
C VAL A 296 17.49 12.56 19.70
N PRO A 297 17.70 11.67 18.71
CA PRO A 297 18.93 11.67 17.93
C PRO A 297 19.22 13.01 17.25
N ASP A 298 20.50 13.34 17.09
CA ASP A 298 20.94 14.61 16.47
C ASP A 298 20.28 14.83 15.10
N TYR A 299 20.23 13.80 14.23
CA TYR A 299 19.63 13.88 12.89
C TYR A 299 18.10 14.10 12.87
N LEU A 300 17.44 14.03 14.02
CA LEU A 300 16.01 14.26 14.20
C LEU A 300 15.73 15.46 15.13
N ASP A 301 16.77 16.23 15.52
CA ASP A 301 16.69 17.29 16.53
C ASP A 301 17.21 18.65 16.03
N SER A 302 16.28 19.44 15.48
CA SER A 302 16.54 20.79 14.97
C SER A 302 17.11 21.79 16.01
N ASP A 303 17.05 21.48 17.31
CA ASP A 303 17.58 22.33 18.38
C ASP A 303 19.02 21.95 18.80
N THR A 304 19.58 20.85 18.29
CA THR A 304 20.93 20.36 18.61
C THR A 304 22.02 21.34 18.18
N LYS A 305 22.93 21.71 19.11
CA LYS A 305 24.05 22.66 18.90
C LYS A 305 25.31 22.35 19.72
#